data_AF-A0A418VXH7-F1
#
_entry.id   AF-A0A418VXH7-F1
#
_cell.length_a   1.000
_cell.length_b   1.000
_cell.length_c   1.000
_cell.angle_alpha   90.00
_cell.angle_beta   90.00
_cell.angle_gamma   90.00
#
_symmetry.space_group_name_H-M   'P 1'
#
loop_
_entity.id
_entity.type
_entity.pdbx_description
1 polymer ?
#
loop_
_entity_poly.entity_id
_entity_poly.type
_entity_poly.pdbx_seq_one_letter_code
_entity_poly.pdbx_strand_id
1 'polypeptide(L)'
;MVRTDDAIGDSSLTDLHRRYDGAPPREALRVATLGGAVKANALRRAAALALNERLAADARLATARRRAALPARACLRDAWLARLCATLAHHRNAAIRLRLDDANPQQADQRKAYSQ
;
A
#
# COMPACT_ATOMS: atom_id res chain seq x y z
N MET A 1 -16.42 -27.18 -15.85
CA MET A 1 -16.04 -25.82 -15.41
C MET A 1 -15.58 -25.94 -13.96
N VAL A 2 -14.32 -26.33 -13.77
CA VAL A 2 -13.77 -26.72 -12.44
C VAL A 2 -13.15 -25.48 -11.80
N ARG A 3 -13.65 -25.11 -10.61
CA ARG A 3 -13.05 -24.08 -9.74
C ARG A 3 -11.67 -24.55 -9.32
N THR A 4 -10.63 -23.86 -9.77
CA THR A 4 -9.21 -24.10 -9.45
C THR A 4 -8.68 -23.18 -8.35
N ASP A 5 -9.54 -22.64 -7.48
CA ASP A 5 -9.10 -21.67 -6.47
C ASP A 5 -8.80 -22.28 -5.09
N ASP A 6 -9.25 -23.51 -4.80
CA ASP A 6 -9.04 -24.15 -3.49
C ASP A 6 -7.70 -24.92 -3.38
N ALA A 7 -7.10 -25.35 -4.49
CA ALA A 7 -5.88 -26.18 -4.47
C ALA A 7 -4.57 -25.40 -4.19
N ILE A 8 -4.60 -24.07 -4.28
CA ILE A 8 -3.39 -23.23 -4.17
C ILE A 8 -3.02 -22.96 -2.70
N GLY A 9 -4.01 -22.97 -1.78
CA GLY A 9 -3.79 -22.74 -0.35
C GLY A 9 -3.15 -23.93 0.35
N ASP A 10 -3.69 -25.13 0.15
CA ASP A 10 -3.23 -26.35 0.82
C ASP A 10 -1.86 -26.82 0.32
N SER A 11 -1.58 -26.68 -0.98
CA SER A 11 -0.27 -27.05 -1.54
C SER A 11 0.85 -26.14 -1.02
N SER A 12 0.61 -24.83 -0.92
CA SER A 12 1.62 -23.88 -0.42
C SER A 12 1.91 -24.06 1.07
N LEU A 13 0.91 -24.41 1.90
CA LEU A 13 1.11 -24.64 3.32
C LEU A 13 1.79 -26.00 3.59
N THR A 14 1.40 -27.03 2.82
CA THR A 14 2.02 -28.36 2.87
C THR A 14 3.49 -28.31 2.43
N ASP A 15 3.79 -27.55 1.37
CA ASP A 15 5.18 -27.31 0.93
C ASP A 15 5.99 -26.55 1.97
N LEU A 16 5.38 -25.62 2.70
CA LEU A 16 6.05 -24.91 3.78
C LEU A 16 6.38 -25.85 4.94
N HIS A 17 5.45 -26.72 5.34
CA HIS A 17 5.70 -27.74 6.36
C HIS A 17 6.78 -28.74 5.98
N ARG A 18 6.92 -29.06 4.67
CA ARG A 18 7.99 -29.94 4.19
C ARG A 18 9.37 -29.27 4.19
N ARG A 19 9.45 -27.96 4.02
CA ARG A 19 10.73 -27.21 3.93
C ARG A 19 11.32 -26.83 5.28
N TYR A 20 10.52 -26.80 6.33
CA TYR A 20 10.95 -26.39 7.66
C TYR A 20 10.62 -27.48 8.66
N ASP A 21 11.66 -28.16 9.16
CA ASP A 21 11.55 -29.17 10.24
C ASP A 21 11.22 -28.55 11.62
N GLY A 22 10.99 -27.23 11.67
CA GLY A 22 10.65 -26.45 12.87
C GLY A 22 9.76 -25.26 12.51
N ALA A 23 9.56 -24.33 13.45
CA ALA A 23 8.68 -23.18 13.24
C ALA A 23 9.16 -22.34 12.03
N PRO A 24 8.36 -22.22 10.94
CA PRO A 24 8.79 -21.48 9.76
C PRO A 24 8.87 -19.98 10.06
N PRO A 25 9.72 -19.22 9.33
CA PRO A 25 9.77 -17.77 9.43
C PRO A 25 8.38 -17.15 9.26
N ARG A 26 8.03 -16.18 10.10
CA ARG A 26 6.69 -15.54 10.10
C ARG A 26 6.28 -15.00 8.73
N GLU A 27 7.23 -14.48 7.95
CA GLU A 27 6.95 -13.96 6.61
C GLU A 27 6.60 -15.09 5.63
N ALA A 28 7.29 -16.23 5.68
CA ALA A 28 7.01 -17.38 4.84
C ALA A 28 5.65 -18.01 5.18
N LEU A 29 5.31 -18.09 6.48
CA LEU A 29 3.99 -18.50 6.95
C LEU A 29 2.90 -17.56 6.44
N ARG A 30 3.07 -16.24 6.60
CA ARG A 30 2.12 -15.24 6.12
C ARG A 30 1.88 -15.37 4.62
N VAL A 31 2.94 -15.52 3.83
CA VAL A 31 2.84 -15.68 2.37
C VAL A 31 2.08 -16.95 2.01
N ALA A 32 2.38 -18.08 2.66
CA ALA A 32 1.67 -19.33 2.42
C ALA A 32 0.18 -19.24 2.80
N THR A 33 -0.14 -18.67 3.97
CA THR A 33 -1.53 -18.47 4.43
C THR A 33 -2.33 -17.54 3.50
N LEU A 34 -1.67 -16.56 2.89
CA LEU A 34 -2.31 -15.64 1.95
C LEU A 34 -2.41 -16.20 0.52
N GLY A 35 -2.05 -17.46 0.29
CA GLY A 35 -2.14 -18.11 -1.02
C GLY A 35 -0.97 -17.78 -1.95
N GLY A 36 0.22 -17.57 -1.38
CA GLY A 36 1.46 -17.35 -2.12
C GLY A 36 1.85 -15.88 -2.30
N ALA A 37 3.07 -15.66 -2.80
CA ALA A 37 3.71 -14.34 -2.81
C ALA A 37 2.97 -13.33 -3.67
N VAL A 38 2.39 -13.76 -4.80
CA VAL A 38 1.62 -12.89 -5.71
C VAL A 38 0.40 -12.31 -5.00
N LYS A 39 -0.41 -13.17 -4.36
CA LYS A 39 -1.63 -12.76 -3.65
C LYS A 39 -1.32 -11.95 -2.40
N ALA A 40 -0.31 -12.34 -1.63
CA ALA A 40 0.17 -11.57 -0.49
C ALA A 40 0.64 -10.15 -0.89
N ASN A 41 1.38 -10.04 -1.99
CA ASN A 41 1.84 -8.75 -2.51
C ASN A 41 0.68 -7.90 -3.03
N ALA A 42 -0.28 -8.49 -3.74
CA ALA A 42 -1.48 -7.79 -4.20
C ALA A 42 -2.30 -7.23 -3.03
N LEU A 43 -2.51 -8.02 -1.98
CA LEU A 43 -3.21 -7.56 -0.76
C LEU A 43 -2.45 -6.43 -0.06
N ARG A 44 -1.13 -6.54 0.04
CA ARG A 44 -0.30 -5.48 0.64
C ARG A 44 -0.39 -4.18 -0.16
N ARG A 45 -0.37 -4.26 -1.50
CA ARG A 45 -0.53 -3.09 -2.38
C ARG A 45 -1.91 -2.46 -2.24
N ALA A 46 -2.98 -3.26 -2.29
CA ALA A 46 -4.34 -2.79 -2.09
C ALA A 46 -4.53 -2.09 -0.73
N ALA A 47 -3.99 -2.67 0.34
CA ALA A 47 -4.02 -2.07 1.67
C ALA A 47 -3.23 -0.76 1.74
N ALA A 48 -2.04 -0.70 1.12
CA ALA A 48 -1.23 0.51 1.05
C ALA A 48 -1.93 1.61 0.25
N LEU A 49 -2.64 1.26 -0.84
CA LEU A 49 -3.43 2.20 -1.62
C LEU A 49 -4.56 2.78 -0.78
N ALA A 50 -5.39 1.92 -0.18
CA ALA A 50 -6.51 2.33 0.67
C ALA A 50 -6.07 3.22 1.84
N LEU A 51 -4.92 2.90 2.46
CA LEU A 51 -4.34 3.73 3.52
C LEU A 51 -3.98 5.13 3.02
N ASN A 52 -3.29 5.24 1.88
CA ASN A 52 -2.91 6.54 1.33
C ASN A 52 -4.12 7.36 0.87
N GLU A 53 -5.15 6.72 0.32
CA GLU A 53 -6.40 7.39 -0.02
C GLU A 53 -7.09 7.98 1.21
N ARG A 54 -7.16 7.20 2.30
CA ARG A 54 -7.71 7.68 3.58
C ARG A 54 -6.91 8.85 4.15
N LEU A 55 -5.58 8.73 4.21
CA LEU A 55 -4.72 9.80 4.74
C LEU A 55 -4.79 11.07 3.87
N ALA A 56 -4.96 10.94 2.55
CA ALA A 56 -5.20 12.07 1.67
C ALA A 56 -6.57 12.73 1.94
N ALA A 57 -7.62 11.94 2.22
CA ALA A 57 -8.93 12.47 2.60
C ALA A 57 -8.86 13.23 3.93
N ASP A 58 -8.18 12.67 4.94
CA ASP A 58 -7.98 13.30 6.25
C ASP A 58 -7.19 14.61 6.11
N ALA A 59 -6.12 14.62 5.31
CA ALA A 59 -5.34 15.83 5.04
C ALA A 59 -6.15 16.91 4.30
N ARG A 60 -7.03 16.53 3.35
CA ARG A 60 -7.96 17.47 2.69
C ARG A 60 -8.93 18.09 3.69
N LEU A 61 -9.52 17.28 4.57
CA LEU A 61 -10.45 17.76 5.59
C LEU A 61 -9.76 18.71 6.57
N ALA A 62 -8.56 18.35 7.05
CA ALA A 62 -7.77 19.20 7.93
C ALA A 62 -7.39 20.54 7.24
N THR A 63 -7.01 20.49 5.97
CA THR A 63 -6.71 21.68 5.16
C THR A 63 -7.93 22.59 5.04
N ALA A 64 -9.10 22.03 4.72
CA ALA A 64 -10.35 22.78 4.60
C ALA A 64 -10.73 23.45 5.92
N ARG A 65 -10.66 22.71 7.04
CA ARG A 65 -10.92 23.24 8.39
C ARG A 65 -9.95 24.37 8.75
N ARG A 66 -8.66 24.22 8.47
CA ARG A 66 -7.66 25.26 8.75
C ARG A 66 -7.89 26.52 7.92
N ARG A 67 -8.23 26.38 6.63
CA ARG A 67 -8.59 27.53 5.77
C ARG A 67 -9.84 28.25 6.26
N ALA A 68 -10.85 27.52 6.74
CA ALA A 68 -12.06 28.11 7.29
C ALA A 68 -11.81 28.92 8.57
N ALA A 69 -10.81 28.53 9.36
CA ALA A 69 -10.45 29.21 10.60
C ALA A 69 -9.51 30.42 10.42
N LEU A 70 -9.03 30.68 9.20
CA LEU A 70 -8.05 31.73 8.94
C LEU A 70 -8.60 32.79 7.97
N PRO A 71 -8.27 34.08 8.16
CA PRO A 71 -8.54 35.09 7.14
C PRO A 71 -7.68 34.81 5.89
N ALA A 72 -8.21 35.12 4.70
CA ALA A 72 -7.60 34.77 3.42
C ALA A 72 -6.11 35.20 3.29
N ARG A 73 -5.77 36.39 3.82
CA ARG A 73 -4.39 36.93 3.84
C ARG A 73 -3.41 36.15 4.72
N ALA A 74 -3.91 35.40 5.71
CA ALA A 74 -3.11 34.59 6.62
C ALA A 74 -2.87 33.19 6.06
N CYS A 75 -3.78 32.66 5.23
CA CYS A 75 -3.63 31.34 4.61
C CYS A 75 -2.30 31.17 3.85
N LEU A 76 -1.85 32.20 3.13
CA LEU A 76 -0.61 32.15 2.35
C LEU A 76 0.67 32.09 3.21
N ARG A 77 0.59 32.51 4.47
CA ARG A 77 1.72 32.57 5.41
C ARG A 77 1.62 31.52 6.52
N ASP A 78 0.56 30.71 6.53
CA ASP A 78 0.34 29.70 7.55
C ASP A 78 1.21 28.47 7.28
N ALA A 79 2.28 28.32 8.05
CA ALA A 79 3.20 27.19 7.95
C ALA A 79 2.51 25.83 8.18
N TRP A 80 1.46 25.81 9.02
CA TRP A 80 0.68 24.61 9.26
C TRP A 80 -0.11 24.20 8.00
N LEU A 81 -0.75 25.17 7.33
CA LEU A 81 -1.43 24.93 6.06
C LEU A 81 -0.48 24.40 4.98
N ALA A 82 0.74 24.95 4.89
CA ALA A 82 1.76 24.46 3.97
C ALA A 82 2.12 22.98 4.25
N ARG A 83 2.29 22.59 5.52
CA ARG A 83 2.55 21.20 5.93
C ARG A 83 1.39 20.27 5.61
N LEU A 84 0.14 20.70 5.80
CA LEU A 84 -1.04 19.93 5.45
C LEU A 84 -1.14 19.71 3.94
N CYS A 85 -0.88 20.74 3.14
CA CYS A 85 -0.83 20.63 1.69
C CYS A 85 0.29 19.69 1.21
N ALA A 86 1.47 19.75 1.83
CA ALA A 86 2.58 18.85 1.54
C ALA A 86 2.25 17.38 1.88
N THR A 87 1.63 17.15 3.04
CA THR A 87 1.13 15.83 3.47
C THR A 87 0.10 15.28 2.48
N LEU A 88 -0.84 16.13 2.06
CA LEU A 88 -1.82 15.76 1.04
C LEU A 88 -1.15 15.37 -0.29
N ALA A 89 -0.21 16.18 -0.77
CA ALA A 89 0.51 15.88 -2.01
C ALA A 89 1.30 14.57 -1.90
N HIS A 90 1.94 14.32 -0.76
CA HIS A 90 2.68 13.09 -0.50
C HIS A 90 1.80 11.85 -0.64
N HIS A 91 0.66 11.80 0.07
CA HIS A 91 -0.24 10.64 0.03
C HIS A 91 -0.91 10.45 -1.33
N ARG A 92 -1.29 11.53 -2.02
CA ARG A 92 -1.81 11.45 -3.39
C ARG A 92 -0.77 10.88 -4.36
N ASN A 93 0.47 11.36 -4.28
CA ASN A 93 1.55 10.88 -5.14
C ASN A 93 1.94 9.43 -4.81
N ALA A 94 1.83 9.00 -3.54
CA ALA A 94 2.01 7.61 -3.17
C ALA A 94 0.89 6.71 -3.74
N ALA A 95 -0.38 7.11 -3.63
CA ALA A 95 -1.51 6.39 -4.20
C ALA A 95 -1.44 6.28 -5.73
N ILE A 96 -1.08 7.38 -6.43
CA ILE A 96 -0.88 7.37 -7.89
C ILE A 96 0.22 6.39 -8.28
N ARG A 97 1.36 6.40 -7.59
CA ARG A 97 2.46 5.46 -7.85
C ARG A 97 2.01 4.00 -7.69
N LEU A 98 1.33 3.68 -6.60
CA LEU A 98 0.79 2.33 -6.37
C LEU A 98 -0.16 1.89 -7.49
N ARG A 99 -1.04 2.79 -7.96
CA ARG A 99 -1.98 2.49 -9.04
C ARG A 99 -1.30 2.30 -10.39
N LEU A 100 -0.25 3.07 -10.68
CA LEU A 100 0.56 2.89 -11.88
C LEU A 100 1.35 1.57 -11.82
N ASP A 101 1.90 1.22 -10.65
CA ASP A 101 2.61 -0.03 -10.45
C ASP A 101 1.67 -1.25 -10.59
N ASP A 102 0.40 -1.14 -10.17
CA ASP A 102 -0.62 -2.18 -10.39
C ASP A 102 -1.02 -2.29 -11.88
N ALA A 103 -1.00 -1.18 -12.63
CA ALA A 103 -1.29 -1.18 -14.06
C ALA A 103 -0.10 -1.70 -14.91
N ASN A 104 1.13 -1.61 -14.41
CA ASN A 104 2.33 -2.08 -15.10
C ASN A 104 3.33 -2.80 -14.16
N PRO A 105 3.06 -4.07 -13.80
CA PRO A 105 3.83 -4.79 -12.79
C PRO A 105 5.30 -5.03 -13.18
N GLN A 106 5.60 -5.19 -14.48
CA GLN A 106 6.99 -5.39 -14.96
C GLN A 106 7.87 -4.15 -14.73
N GLN A 107 7.31 -2.95 -14.81
CA GLN A 107 8.05 -1.70 -14.59
C GLN A 107 8.30 -1.42 -13.11
N ALA A 108 7.38 -1.83 -12.24
CA ALA A 108 7.51 -1.68 -10.79
C ALA A 108 8.68 -2.49 -10.23
N ASP A 109 8.89 -3.71 -10.74
CA ASP A 109 10.00 -4.58 -10.32
C ASP A 109 11.35 -4.05 -10.79
N GLN A 110 11.43 -3.47 -12.00
CA GLN A 110 12.64 -2.80 -12.49
C GLN A 110 13.03 -1.61 -11.61
N ARG A 111 12.08 -0.76 -11.19
CA ARG A 111 12.37 0.40 -10.33
C ARG A 111 12.95 0.00 -8.96
N LYS A 112 12.52 -1.15 -8.42
CA LYS A 112 13.08 -1.70 -7.18
C LYS A 112 14.49 -2.24 -7.37
N ALA A 113 14.80 -2.81 -8.53
CA ALA A 113 16.12 -3.33 -8.84
C ALA A 113 17.19 -2.22 -8.98
N TYR A 114 16.80 -1.02 -9.42
CA TYR A 114 17.71 0.12 -9.61
C TYR A 114 17.82 1.08 -8.40
N SER A 115 17.08 0.84 -7.30
CA SER A 115 17.13 1.68 -6.10
C SER A 115 17.85 1.02 -4.90
N GLN A 116 18.62 -0.05 -5.15
CA GLN A 116 19.46 -0.74 -4.18
C GLN A 116 20.91 -0.26 -4.28
#